data_AF-A0A7W0Z1V0-F1
#
_entry.id   AF-A0A7W0Z1V0-F1
#
_cell.length_a   1.000
_cell.length_b   1.000
_cell.length_c   1.000
_cell.angle_alpha   90.00
_cell.angle_beta   90.00
_cell.angle_gamma   90.00
#
_symmetry.space_group_name_H-M   'P 1'
#
loop_
_entity.id
_entity.type
_entity.pdbx_description
1 polymer ?
#
loop_
_entity_poly.entity_id
_entity_poly.type
_entity_poly.pdbx_seq_one_letter_code
_entity_poly.pdbx_strand_id
1 'polypeptide(L)'
;MACSAATAGRTRTSWRLGTVTTSGGTETQSGGTRKAPRRRRRGASGDGAATANLGLLRHQARTLALQALYEVELTGHEPRQVLATIQAGEEEDAAGDGEETEARPAVPPLVQGYVERLVHGVMLYLYKIDPLLEEFAPAFNREQTPAVDRSILRLGTYELLYERDVPPKVAINEAVELAKRFGGERSGGFVNGVLGRVFERREASAAERADANSGGADGPSR
;
A
#
# COMPACT_ATOMS: atom_id res chain seq x y z
N MET A 1 39.35 -24.25 23.76
CA MET A 1 39.04 -23.29 22.68
C MET A 1 37.53 -23.06 22.69
N ALA A 2 37.08 -22.00 23.36
CA ALA A 2 35.69 -21.56 23.32
C ALA A 2 35.68 -20.25 22.54
N CYS A 3 35.04 -20.24 21.37
CA CYS A 3 34.91 -19.05 20.55
C CYS A 3 33.55 -18.41 20.83
N SER A 4 33.61 -17.17 21.29
CA SER A 4 32.50 -16.33 21.71
C SER A 4 31.67 -15.89 20.50
N ALA A 5 30.35 -16.08 20.56
CA ALA A 5 29.42 -15.53 19.58
C ALA A 5 29.18 -14.04 19.90
N ALA A 6 29.65 -13.16 19.02
CA ALA A 6 29.45 -11.73 19.13
C ALA A 6 28.01 -11.35 18.74
N THR A 7 27.29 -10.76 19.69
CA THR A 7 25.99 -10.12 19.51
C THR A 7 26.10 -8.95 18.54
N ALA A 8 25.54 -9.09 17.33
CA ALA A 8 25.41 -7.99 16.39
C ALA A 8 24.35 -7.00 16.90
N GLY A 9 24.77 -5.75 17.14
CA GLY A 9 23.91 -4.66 17.57
C GLY A 9 22.88 -4.30 16.50
N ARG A 10 21.60 -4.28 16.90
CA ARG A 10 20.48 -3.80 16.09
C ARG A 10 20.48 -2.26 16.09
N THR A 11 20.73 -1.63 14.95
CA THR A 11 20.51 -0.18 14.79
C THR A 11 19.10 0.07 14.26
N ARG A 12 18.23 0.55 15.16
CA ARG A 12 16.82 0.88 14.93
C ARG A 12 16.64 2.24 14.25
N THR A 13 15.67 2.34 13.35
CA THR A 13 15.11 3.62 12.87
C THR A 13 13.68 3.75 13.37
N SER A 14 13.46 4.65 14.33
CA SER A 14 12.15 4.97 14.88
C SER A 14 11.35 5.86 13.92
N TRP A 15 10.26 5.33 13.37
CA TRP A 15 9.34 6.11 12.54
C TRP A 15 8.19 6.59 13.41
N ARG A 16 8.32 7.79 14.00
CA ARG A 16 7.21 8.44 14.72
C ARG A 16 6.24 9.08 13.73
N LEU A 17 4.97 8.73 13.83
CA LEU A 17 3.86 9.41 13.15
C LEU A 17 3.57 10.72 13.88
N GLY A 18 3.76 11.86 13.21
CA GLY A 18 3.37 13.16 13.74
C GLY A 18 1.85 13.30 13.80
N THR A 19 1.33 13.62 14.99
CA THR A 19 -0.08 13.99 15.18
C THR A 19 -0.32 15.43 14.71
N VAL A 20 -1.28 15.63 13.81
CA VAL A 20 -1.75 16.95 13.38
C VAL A 20 -2.61 17.58 14.48
N THR A 21 -2.13 18.67 15.07
CA THR A 21 -2.92 19.58 15.91
C THR A 21 -3.70 20.53 15.01
N THR A 22 -5.04 20.55 15.16
CA THR A 22 -5.89 21.53 14.46
C THR A 22 -6.22 22.65 15.43
N SER A 23 -5.67 23.85 15.21
CA SER A 23 -6.06 25.05 15.94
C SER A 23 -7.27 25.71 15.25
N GLY A 24 -8.33 25.94 16.03
CA GLY A 24 -9.48 26.73 15.63
C GLY A 24 -9.25 28.24 15.76
N GLY A 25 -9.98 29.02 14.96
CA GLY A 25 -9.95 30.49 15.02
C GLY A 25 -10.97 31.19 14.10
N THR A 26 -12.19 31.35 14.64
CA THR A 26 -13.12 32.50 14.58
C THR A 26 -13.66 33.11 13.27
N GLU A 27 -15.00 33.14 13.24
CA GLU A 27 -15.97 33.88 12.43
C GLU A 27 -15.73 35.39 12.22
N THR A 28 -16.22 35.89 11.08
CA THR A 28 -16.97 37.17 10.98
C THR A 28 -18.02 37.10 9.85
N GLN A 29 -19.23 37.58 10.13
CA GLN A 29 -20.44 37.54 9.29
C GLN A 29 -20.52 38.71 8.29
N SER A 30 -21.21 38.53 7.15
CA SER A 30 -22.36 39.37 6.76
C SER A 30 -23.00 38.95 5.43
N GLY A 31 -24.32 39.20 5.29
CA GLY A 31 -24.98 39.43 4.00
C GLY A 31 -25.90 38.32 3.48
N GLY A 32 -27.18 38.34 3.87
CA GLY A 32 -28.19 37.37 3.45
C GLY A 32 -28.91 37.68 2.13
N THR A 33 -29.57 36.66 1.58
CA THR A 33 -30.85 36.76 0.85
C THR A 33 -31.58 35.41 0.94
N ARG A 34 -32.89 35.45 1.24
CA ARG A 34 -33.75 34.29 1.54
C ARG A 34 -34.14 33.54 0.26
N LYS A 35 -33.94 32.22 0.22
CA LYS A 35 -34.61 31.29 -0.72
C LYS A 35 -35.23 30.09 0.02
N ALA A 36 -36.39 29.69 -0.46
CA ALA A 36 -37.38 28.77 0.12
C ALA A 36 -36.85 27.39 0.57
N PRO A 37 -37.50 26.73 1.56
CA PRO A 37 -37.05 25.43 2.07
C PRO A 37 -37.28 24.33 1.02
N ARG A 38 -36.19 23.88 0.38
CA ARG A 38 -36.21 22.65 -0.40
C ARG A 38 -36.35 21.45 0.52
N ARG A 39 -37.40 20.66 0.29
CA ARG A 39 -37.71 19.36 0.91
C ARG A 39 -36.45 18.60 1.31
N ARG A 40 -36.36 18.26 2.61
CA ARG A 40 -35.44 17.23 3.12
C ARG A 40 -35.65 15.94 2.31
N ARG A 41 -34.74 15.64 1.39
CA ARG A 41 -34.49 14.25 0.98
C ARG A 41 -33.72 13.58 2.11
N ARG A 42 -34.45 13.02 3.07
CA ARG A 42 -33.93 11.96 3.94
C ARG A 42 -33.74 10.74 3.02
N GLY A 43 -32.51 10.26 2.95
CA GLY A 43 -32.13 9.12 2.12
C GLY A 43 -30.67 9.22 1.68
N ALA A 44 -29.76 9.49 2.63
CA ALA A 44 -28.35 9.17 2.43
C ALA A 44 -28.20 7.71 2.85
N SER A 45 -28.12 6.83 1.85
CA SER A 45 -28.03 5.38 1.95
C SER A 45 -26.81 4.97 2.78
N GLY A 46 -27.00 4.04 3.73
CA GLY A 46 -25.94 3.53 4.60
C GLY A 46 -24.76 2.88 3.87
N ASP A 47 -24.93 2.56 2.57
CA ASP A 47 -23.90 1.97 1.72
C ASP A 47 -22.69 2.90 1.53
N GLY A 48 -22.89 4.22 1.40
CA GLY A 48 -21.78 5.15 1.14
C GLY A 48 -20.77 5.24 2.30
N ALA A 49 -21.25 5.12 3.55
CA ALA A 49 -20.40 5.12 4.73
C ALA A 49 -19.63 3.79 4.87
N ALA A 50 -20.26 2.66 4.51
CA ALA A 50 -19.61 1.35 4.53
C ALA A 50 -18.50 1.24 3.48
N THR A 51 -18.72 1.75 2.27
CA THR A 51 -17.70 1.78 1.20
C THR A 51 -16.54 2.73 1.56
N ALA A 52 -16.84 3.89 2.15
CA ALA A 52 -15.81 4.81 2.64
C ALA A 52 -14.96 4.18 3.77
N ASN A 53 -15.60 3.44 4.68
CA ASN A 53 -14.90 2.72 5.74
C ASN A 53 -14.02 1.60 5.17
N LEU A 54 -14.49 0.86 4.16
CA LEU A 54 -13.69 -0.17 3.48
C LEU A 54 -12.45 0.43 2.81
N GLY A 55 -12.57 1.61 2.19
CA GLY A 55 -11.43 2.33 1.61
C GLY A 55 -10.38 2.69 2.67
N LEU A 56 -10.80 3.22 3.81
CA LEU A 56 -9.92 3.57 4.94
C LEU A 56 -9.19 2.34 5.50
N LEU A 57 -9.92 1.23 5.70
CA LEU A 57 -9.34 -0.02 6.19
C LEU A 57 -8.33 -0.62 5.21
N ARG A 58 -8.60 -0.54 3.90
CA ARG A 58 -7.66 -0.97 2.86
C ARG A 58 -6.42 -0.07 2.79
N HIS A 59 -6.58 1.24 2.93
CA HIS A 59 -5.45 2.17 3.01
C HIS A 59 -4.54 1.88 4.22
N GLN A 60 -5.15 1.63 5.39
CA GLN A 60 -4.40 1.23 6.58
C GLN A 60 -3.66 -0.09 6.37
N ALA A 61 -4.31 -1.09 5.77
CA ALA A 61 -3.69 -2.38 5.46
C ALA A 61 -2.48 -2.21 4.53
N ARG A 62 -2.58 -1.39 3.47
CA ARG A 62 -1.44 -1.13 2.58
C ARG A 62 -0.26 -0.48 3.30
N THR A 63 -0.55 0.43 4.23
CA THR A 63 0.50 1.06 5.05
C THR A 63 1.24 0.02 5.89
N LEU A 64 0.50 -0.90 6.52
CA LEU A 64 1.09 -1.98 7.31
C LEU A 64 1.85 -2.99 6.45
N ALA A 65 1.31 -3.34 5.28
CA ALA A 65 1.96 -4.23 4.32
C ALA A 65 3.28 -3.63 3.80
N LEU A 66 3.31 -2.32 3.53
CA LEU A 66 4.53 -1.60 3.17
C LEU A 66 5.57 -1.70 4.28
N GLN A 67 5.18 -1.45 5.54
CA GLN A 67 6.08 -1.57 6.69
C GLN A 67 6.67 -2.97 6.79
N ALA A 68 5.84 -4.01 6.66
CA ALA A 68 6.26 -5.40 6.71
C ALA A 68 7.25 -5.74 5.60
N LEU A 69 6.93 -5.38 4.35
CA LEU A 69 7.78 -5.67 3.19
C LEU A 69 9.14 -4.96 3.29
N TYR A 70 9.13 -3.72 3.76
CA TYR A 70 10.36 -2.96 4.01
C TYR A 70 11.24 -3.63 5.08
N GLU A 71 10.64 -4.08 6.19
CA GLU A 71 11.38 -4.77 7.25
C GLU A 71 11.98 -6.08 6.76
N VAL A 72 11.17 -6.92 6.09
CA VAL A 72 11.63 -8.20 5.51
C VAL A 72 12.83 -7.96 4.59
N GLU A 73 12.76 -6.93 3.76
CA GLU A 73 13.85 -6.59 2.84
C GLU A 73 15.11 -6.09 3.56
N LEU A 74 14.97 -5.26 4.59
CA LEU A 74 16.12 -4.66 5.28
C LEU A 74 16.82 -5.64 6.22
N THR A 75 16.06 -6.51 6.88
CA THR A 75 16.54 -7.38 7.95
C THR A 75 16.71 -8.83 7.53
N GLY A 76 16.03 -9.24 6.46
CA GLY A 76 15.91 -10.65 6.08
C GLY A 76 15.07 -11.47 7.05
N HIS A 77 14.30 -10.84 7.95
CA HIS A 77 13.38 -11.54 8.84
C HIS A 77 12.34 -12.33 8.05
N GLU A 78 11.92 -13.47 8.60
CA GLU A 78 10.87 -14.29 8.02
C GLU A 78 9.54 -13.50 7.98
N PRO A 79 8.85 -13.40 6.83
CA PRO A 79 7.62 -12.61 6.70
C PRO A 79 6.55 -12.95 7.74
N ARG A 80 6.47 -14.23 8.13
CA ARG A 80 5.55 -14.68 9.18
C ARG A 80 5.85 -14.06 10.54
N GLN A 81 7.13 -13.89 10.88
CA GLN A 81 7.54 -13.26 12.14
C GLN A 81 7.17 -11.78 12.13
N VAL A 82 7.49 -11.08 11.05
CA VAL A 82 7.15 -9.65 10.88
C VAL A 82 5.64 -9.42 10.96
N LEU A 83 4.85 -10.27 10.30
CA LEU A 83 3.38 -10.20 10.35
C LEU A 83 2.84 -10.47 11.76
N ALA A 84 3.40 -11.44 12.49
CA ALA A 84 3.00 -11.73 13.86
C ALA A 84 3.22 -10.52 14.78
N THR A 85 4.36 -9.83 14.66
CA THR A 85 4.64 -8.60 15.41
C THR A 85 3.60 -7.51 15.11
N ILE A 86 3.27 -7.29 13.83
CA ILE A 86 2.26 -6.31 13.41
C ILE A 86 0.87 -6.66 13.97
N GLN A 87 0.51 -7.95 13.98
CA GLN A 87 -0.79 -8.44 14.48
C GLN A 87 -0.91 -8.34 15.99
N ALA A 88 0.15 -8.68 16.71
CA ALA A 88 0.19 -8.61 18.17
C ALA A 88 0.12 -7.16 18.67
N GLY A 89 0.38 -6.18 17.79
CA GLY A 89 0.48 -4.77 18.19
C GLY A 89 1.63 -4.54 19.15
N GLU A 90 2.56 -5.50 19.21
CA GLU A 90 3.64 -5.52 20.18
C GLU A 90 4.56 -4.34 19.95
N GLU A 91 4.79 -3.61 21.04
CA GLU A 91 5.85 -2.63 21.13
C GLU A 91 7.17 -3.35 20.89
N GLU A 92 7.92 -2.92 19.89
CA GLU A 92 9.34 -3.25 19.86
C GLU A 92 9.96 -2.50 21.04
N ASP A 93 10.11 -3.17 22.19
CA ASP A 93 10.64 -2.66 23.47
C ASP A 93 11.56 -1.47 23.25
N ALA A 94 11.04 -0.25 23.45
CA ALA A 94 11.87 0.93 23.45
C ALA A 94 12.75 0.84 24.69
N ALA A 95 13.96 0.33 24.53
CA ALA A 95 15.03 0.42 25.52
C ALA A 95 15.50 1.89 25.65
N GLY A 96 14.56 2.78 25.99
CA GLY A 96 14.72 4.22 26.05
C GLY A 96 13.69 4.82 27.01
N ASP A 97 14.13 4.95 28.25
CA ASP A 97 13.84 6.09 29.11
C ASP A 97 12.36 6.44 29.36
N GLY A 98 11.58 5.50 29.87
CA GLY A 98 10.45 5.79 30.77
C GLY A 98 9.32 6.70 30.27
N GLU A 99 9.20 6.96 28.98
CA GLU A 99 8.07 7.68 28.39
C GLU A 99 6.90 6.70 28.29
N GLU A 100 5.75 7.04 28.90
CA GLU A 100 4.51 6.25 28.80
C GLU A 100 4.21 5.98 27.33
N THR A 101 4.48 4.76 26.89
CA THR A 101 4.26 4.34 25.51
C THR A 101 2.77 4.03 25.39
N GLU A 102 2.05 4.89 24.68
CA GLU A 102 0.65 4.59 24.35
C GLU A 102 0.63 3.34 23.47
N ALA A 103 0.05 2.26 24.00
CA ALA A 103 -0.09 1.00 23.29
C ALA A 103 -0.72 1.22 21.91
N ARG A 104 -0.09 0.67 20.87
CA ARG A 104 -0.63 0.75 19.51
C ARG A 104 -2.02 0.09 19.50
N PRO A 105 -3.08 0.77 19.02
CA PRO A 105 -4.40 0.17 18.99
C PRO A 105 -4.40 -1.10 18.14
N ALA A 106 -5.06 -2.15 18.64
CA ALA A 106 -5.15 -3.43 17.95
C ALA A 106 -5.64 -3.25 16.51
N VAL A 107 -4.93 -3.87 15.57
CA VAL A 107 -5.31 -3.83 14.15
C VAL A 107 -6.60 -4.63 13.96
N PRO A 108 -7.67 -4.08 13.35
CA PRO A 108 -8.91 -4.82 13.13
C PRO A 108 -8.68 -6.12 12.34
N PRO A 109 -9.37 -7.24 12.64
CA PRO A 109 -9.14 -8.52 11.96
C PRO A 109 -9.25 -8.46 10.43
N LEU A 110 -10.17 -7.64 9.89
CA LEU A 110 -10.31 -7.44 8.44
C LEU A 110 -9.05 -6.80 7.83
N VAL A 111 -8.43 -5.86 8.55
CA VAL A 111 -7.18 -5.22 8.14
C VAL A 111 -6.05 -6.25 8.18
N GLN A 112 -5.95 -7.04 9.26
CA GLN A 112 -4.92 -8.07 9.40
C GLN A 112 -4.95 -9.07 8.24
N GLY A 113 -6.13 -9.60 7.89
CA GLY A 113 -6.27 -10.56 6.78
C GLY A 113 -5.91 -9.97 5.42
N TYR A 114 -6.12 -8.66 5.22
CA TYR A 114 -5.69 -8.00 3.97
C TYR A 114 -4.19 -7.72 3.97
N VAL A 115 -3.60 -7.33 5.09
CA VAL A 115 -2.13 -7.17 5.23
C VAL A 115 -1.42 -8.47 4.89
N GLU A 116 -1.84 -9.58 5.51
CA GLU A 116 -1.23 -10.89 5.28
C GLU A 116 -1.32 -11.30 3.80
N ARG A 117 -2.48 -11.08 3.17
CA ARG A 117 -2.68 -11.34 1.73
C ARG A 117 -1.70 -10.55 0.88
N LEU A 118 -1.57 -9.24 1.13
CA LEU A 118 -0.69 -8.36 0.36
C LEU A 118 0.78 -8.78 0.52
N VAL A 119 1.23 -9.01 1.76
CA VAL A 119 2.63 -9.38 2.05
C VAL A 119 2.97 -10.75 1.44
N HIS A 120 2.16 -11.77 1.71
CA HIS A 120 2.37 -13.10 1.14
C HIS A 120 2.27 -13.09 -0.40
N GLY A 121 1.33 -12.32 -0.95
CA GLY A 121 1.17 -12.16 -2.38
C GLY A 121 2.40 -11.55 -3.04
N VAL A 122 2.90 -10.43 -2.53
CA VAL A 122 4.13 -9.81 -3.03
C VAL A 122 5.30 -10.79 -2.95
N MET A 123 5.45 -11.51 -1.83
CA MET A 123 6.55 -12.46 -1.66
C MET A 123 6.46 -13.64 -2.61
N LEU A 124 5.26 -14.18 -2.82
CA LEU A 124 5.02 -15.28 -3.75
C LEU A 124 5.32 -14.88 -5.20
N TYR A 125 4.99 -13.64 -5.59
CA TYR A 125 5.11 -13.16 -6.98
C TYR A 125 6.37 -12.34 -7.24
N LEU A 126 7.29 -12.22 -6.28
CA LEU A 126 8.48 -11.38 -6.38
C LEU A 126 9.32 -11.68 -7.63
N TYR A 127 9.48 -12.96 -7.96
CA TYR A 127 10.22 -13.43 -9.14
C TYR A 127 9.59 -13.02 -10.48
N LYS A 128 8.31 -12.63 -10.49
CA LYS A 128 7.61 -12.07 -11.66
C LYS A 128 7.56 -10.55 -11.62
N ILE A 129 7.32 -9.98 -10.43
CA ILE A 129 7.14 -8.55 -10.24
C ILE A 129 8.42 -7.80 -10.56
N ASP A 130 9.54 -8.24 -10.01
CA ASP A 130 10.75 -7.43 -10.10
C ASP A 130 11.35 -7.39 -11.52
N PRO A 131 11.38 -8.47 -12.32
CA PRO A 131 11.76 -8.37 -13.73
C PRO A 131 10.87 -7.42 -14.54
N LEU A 132 9.57 -7.38 -14.26
CA LEU A 132 8.66 -6.43 -14.90
C LEU A 132 9.03 -4.99 -14.50
N LEU A 133 9.37 -4.75 -13.23
CA LEU A 133 9.81 -3.43 -12.79
C LEU A 133 11.11 -3.01 -13.47
N GLU A 134 12.07 -3.92 -13.64
CA GLU A 134 13.32 -3.66 -14.37
C GLU A 134 13.07 -3.37 -15.86
N GLU A 135 12.16 -4.11 -16.49
CA GLU A 135 11.76 -3.88 -17.89
C GLU A 135 11.11 -2.49 -18.08
N PHE A 136 10.15 -2.16 -17.22
CA PHE A 136 9.35 -0.95 -17.39
C PHE A 136 9.94 0.28 -16.73
N ALA A 137 11.05 0.19 -15.99
CA ALA A 137 11.64 1.35 -15.36
C ALA A 137 13.17 1.31 -15.46
N PRO A 138 13.76 1.96 -16.46
CA PRO A 138 15.22 2.06 -16.58
C PRO A 138 15.91 2.70 -15.37
N ALA A 139 15.18 3.58 -14.66
CA ALA A 139 15.62 4.20 -13.42
C ALA A 139 15.36 3.34 -12.17
N PHE A 140 14.55 2.27 -12.30
CA PHE A 140 14.44 1.25 -11.26
C PHE A 140 15.65 0.34 -11.37
N ASN A 141 16.51 0.44 -10.37
CA ASN A 141 17.62 -0.47 -10.16
C ASN A 141 17.48 -0.98 -8.74
N ARG A 142 17.38 -2.30 -8.56
CA ARG A 142 17.16 -2.91 -7.23
C ARG A 142 18.13 -2.44 -6.17
N GLU A 143 19.37 -2.17 -6.52
CA GLU A 143 20.43 -1.78 -5.57
C GLU A 143 20.42 -0.28 -5.29
N GLN A 144 19.95 0.54 -6.24
CA GLN A 144 20.02 2.01 -6.15
C GLN A 144 18.69 2.67 -5.78
N THR A 145 17.56 2.04 -6.10
CA THR A 145 16.24 2.53 -5.71
C THR A 145 16.12 2.47 -4.18
N PRO A 146 15.59 3.51 -3.52
CA PRO A 146 15.33 3.45 -2.08
C PRO A 146 14.45 2.24 -1.74
N ALA A 147 14.78 1.52 -0.66
CA ALA A 147 14.04 0.31 -0.27
C ALA A 147 12.54 0.57 -0.04
N VAL A 148 12.18 1.76 0.43
CA VAL A 148 10.78 2.21 0.55
C VAL A 148 10.10 2.27 -0.83
N ASP A 149 10.70 2.99 -1.79
CA ASP A 149 10.14 3.13 -3.14
C ASP A 149 10.03 1.77 -3.85
N ARG A 150 11.03 0.90 -3.67
CA ARG A 150 11.01 -0.46 -4.21
C ARG A 150 9.89 -1.31 -3.58
N SER A 151 9.71 -1.22 -2.26
CA SER A 151 8.61 -1.91 -1.57
C SER A 151 7.24 -1.41 -2.04
N ILE A 152 7.08 -0.11 -2.27
CA ILE A 152 5.85 0.48 -2.81
C ILE A 152 5.58 0.00 -4.24
N LEU A 153 6.60 0.00 -5.10
CA LEU A 153 6.48 -0.50 -6.48
C LEU A 153 6.09 -1.96 -6.51
N ARG A 154 6.69 -2.80 -5.65
CA ARG A 154 6.36 -4.21 -5.52
C ARG A 154 4.91 -4.41 -5.07
N LEU A 155 4.49 -3.71 -4.03
CA LEU A 155 3.13 -3.76 -3.51
C LEU A 155 2.10 -3.31 -4.56
N GLY A 156 2.32 -2.14 -5.17
CA GLY A 156 1.43 -1.59 -6.19
C GLY A 156 1.34 -2.46 -7.44
N THR A 157 2.46 -3.04 -7.88
CA THR A 157 2.48 -3.99 -9.01
C THR A 157 1.75 -5.28 -8.68
N TYR A 158 1.91 -5.80 -7.46
CA TYR A 158 1.18 -6.97 -7.01
C TYR A 158 -0.33 -6.72 -7.06
N GLU A 159 -0.81 -5.63 -6.44
CA GLU A 159 -2.24 -5.31 -6.45
C GLU A 159 -2.76 -5.10 -7.89
N LEU A 160 -2.00 -4.39 -8.72
CA LEU A 160 -2.38 -4.10 -10.10
C LEU A 160 -2.56 -5.35 -10.97
N LEU A 161 -1.71 -6.36 -10.77
CA LEU A 161 -1.67 -7.56 -11.62
C LEU A 161 -2.48 -8.73 -11.06
N TYR A 162 -2.60 -8.84 -9.72
CA TYR A 162 -3.10 -10.06 -9.08
C TYR A 162 -4.34 -9.84 -8.21
N GLU A 163 -4.61 -8.63 -7.71
CA GLU A 163 -5.80 -8.35 -6.89
C GLU A 163 -6.99 -7.89 -7.77
N ARG A 164 -7.92 -8.83 -8.01
CA ARG A 164 -9.06 -8.61 -8.93
C ARG A 164 -10.16 -7.72 -8.35
N ASP A 165 -10.23 -7.61 -7.03
CA ASP A 165 -11.21 -6.81 -6.30
C ASP A 165 -10.76 -5.37 -6.05
N VAL A 166 -9.59 -4.98 -6.59
CA VAL A 166 -9.06 -3.62 -6.56
C VAL A 166 -9.05 -3.06 -7.98
N PRO A 167 -9.78 -1.97 -8.27
CA PRO A 167 -9.70 -1.32 -9.56
C PRO A 167 -8.26 -0.86 -9.86
N PRO A 168 -7.72 -1.10 -11.07
CA PRO A 168 -6.33 -0.77 -11.42
C PRO A 168 -5.92 0.66 -11.07
N LYS A 169 -6.78 1.64 -11.38
CA LYS A 169 -6.54 3.06 -11.09
C LYS A 169 -6.46 3.35 -9.59
N VAL A 170 -7.23 2.62 -8.77
CA VAL A 170 -7.19 2.76 -7.30
C VAL A 170 -5.87 2.21 -6.77
N ALA A 171 -5.43 1.04 -7.23
CA ALA A 171 -4.13 0.47 -6.83
C ALA A 171 -2.97 1.44 -7.13
N ILE A 172 -2.96 2.03 -8.33
CA ILE A 172 -1.94 3.03 -8.72
C ILE A 172 -2.01 4.25 -7.80
N ASN A 173 -3.21 4.82 -7.61
CA ASN A 173 -3.37 6.00 -6.77
C ASN A 173 -2.91 5.76 -5.33
N GLU A 174 -3.29 4.63 -4.74
CA GLU A 174 -2.87 4.26 -3.38
C GLU A 174 -1.34 4.10 -3.27
N ALA A 175 -0.70 3.46 -4.25
CA ALA A 175 0.76 3.36 -4.28
C ALA A 175 1.44 4.74 -4.39
N VAL A 176 0.87 5.66 -5.18
CA VAL A 176 1.37 7.05 -5.30
C VAL A 176 1.20 7.81 -3.98
N GLU A 177 0.09 7.65 -3.28
CA GLU A 177 -0.13 8.28 -1.97
C GLU A 177 0.85 7.73 -0.91
N LEU A 178 1.13 6.42 -0.93
CA LEU A 178 2.20 5.85 -0.08
C LEU A 178 3.56 6.44 -0.42
N ALA A 179 3.87 6.62 -1.71
CA ALA A 179 5.15 7.17 -2.16
C ALA A 179 5.34 8.63 -1.75
N LYS A 180 4.27 9.43 -1.78
CA LYS A 180 4.29 10.81 -1.27
C LYS A 180 4.48 10.87 0.24
N ARG A 181 3.94 9.88 0.96
CA ARG A 181 3.96 9.85 2.43
C ARG A 181 5.28 9.32 3.00
N PHE A 182 5.86 8.30 2.39
CA PHE A 182 7.02 7.56 2.93
C PHE A 182 8.28 7.71 2.08
N GLY A 183 8.16 8.07 0.81
CA GLY A 183 9.28 8.30 -0.09
C GLY A 183 9.83 9.72 -0.02
N GLY A 184 10.69 10.07 -0.97
CA GLY A 184 11.21 11.43 -1.15
C GLY A 184 10.34 12.29 -2.06
N GLU A 185 10.74 13.55 -2.26
CA GLU A 185 9.99 14.55 -3.05
C GLU A 185 9.61 14.07 -4.47
N ARG A 186 10.46 13.24 -5.08
CA ARG A 186 10.27 12.73 -6.45
C ARG A 186 9.57 11.37 -6.51
N SER A 187 9.36 10.70 -5.36
CA SER A 187 8.89 9.32 -5.31
C SER A 187 7.46 9.17 -5.85
N GLY A 188 6.55 10.11 -5.57
CA GLY A 188 5.18 10.07 -6.09
C GLY A 188 5.11 10.06 -7.62
N GLY A 189 5.88 10.95 -8.28
CA GLY A 189 5.95 11.01 -9.74
C GLY A 189 6.63 9.77 -10.35
N PHE A 190 7.69 9.29 -9.71
CA PHE A 190 8.38 8.06 -10.11
C PHE A 190 7.45 6.85 -10.07
N VAL A 191 6.80 6.59 -8.94
CA VAL A 191 5.88 5.45 -8.76
C VAL A 191 4.73 5.50 -9.77
N ASN A 192 4.13 6.68 -9.97
CA ASN A 192 3.06 6.86 -10.95
C ASN A 192 3.52 6.50 -12.37
N GLY A 193 4.70 6.97 -12.79
CA GLY A 193 5.24 6.72 -14.13
C GLY A 193 5.62 5.25 -14.37
N VAL A 194 6.06 4.53 -13.33
CA VAL A 194 6.36 3.10 -13.44
C VAL A 194 5.07 2.27 -13.51
N LEU A 195 4.16 2.45 -12.55
CA LEU A 195 2.92 1.67 -12.49
C LEU A 195 1.98 1.96 -13.68
N GLY A 196 2.02 3.17 -14.24
CA GLY A 196 1.30 3.50 -15.48
C GLY A 196 1.73 2.62 -16.66
N ARG A 197 3.04 2.42 -16.84
CA ARG A 197 3.58 1.54 -17.90
C ARG A 197 3.22 0.07 -17.68
N VAL A 198 3.27 -0.39 -16.44
CA VAL A 198 2.82 -1.76 -16.08
C VAL A 198 1.33 -1.94 -16.40
N PHE A 199 0.51 -0.93 -16.12
CA PHE A 199 -0.92 -0.96 -16.45
C PHE A 199 -1.17 -1.02 -17.96
N GLU A 200 -0.49 -0.19 -18.75
CA GLU A 200 -0.59 -0.22 -20.21
C GLU A 200 -0.20 -1.59 -20.77
N ARG A 201 0.89 -2.20 -20.26
CA ARG A 201 1.28 -3.56 -20.64
C ARG A 201 0.20 -4.60 -20.33
N ARG A 202 -0.41 -4.51 -19.15
CA ARG A 202 -1.50 -5.40 -18.72
C ARG A 202 -2.69 -5.32 -19.67
N GLU A 203 -3.10 -4.11 -20.05
CA GLU A 203 -4.22 -3.90 -20.98
C GLU A 203 -3.90 -4.41 -22.39
N ALA A 204 -2.68 -4.17 -22.88
CA ALA A 204 -2.21 -4.71 -24.17
C ALA A 204 -2.26 -6.25 -24.20
N SER A 205 -1.74 -6.91 -23.16
CA SER A 205 -1.80 -8.37 -23.04
C SER A 205 -3.22 -8.91 -22.86
N ALA A 206 -4.15 -8.12 -22.31
CA ALA A 206 -5.56 -8.50 -22.22
C ALA A 206 -6.25 -8.42 -23.60
N ALA A 207 -5.95 -7.39 -24.39
CA ALA A 207 -6.47 -7.23 -25.75
C ALA A 207 -5.97 -8.35 -26.68
N GLU A 208 -4.66 -8.64 -26.68
CA GLU A 208 -4.06 -9.74 -27.47
C GLU A 208 -4.73 -11.10 -27.18
N ARG A 209 -5.08 -11.36 -25.91
CA ARG A 209 -5.78 -12.59 -25.51
C ARG A 209 -7.23 -12.65 -25.98
N ALA A 210 -7.91 -11.50 -26.03
CA ALA A 210 -9.28 -11.41 -26.55
C ALA A 210 -9.31 -11.66 -28.07
N ASP A 211 -8.35 -11.10 -28.81
CA ASP A 211 -8.23 -11.28 -30.25
C ASP A 211 -7.92 -12.75 -30.60
N ALA A 212 -6.98 -13.38 -29.89
CA ALA A 212 -6.64 -14.79 -30.09
C ALA A 212 -7.82 -15.75 -29.85
N ASN A 213 -8.73 -15.41 -28.92
CA ASN A 213 -9.90 -16.23 -28.61
C ASN A 213 -11.07 -16.03 -29.60
N SER A 214 -11.10 -14.92 -30.34
CA SER A 214 -12.14 -14.66 -31.36
C SER A 214 -11.81 -15.25 -32.72
N GLY A 215 -10.53 -15.41 -33.06
CA GLY A 215 -10.08 -16.00 -34.34
C GLY A 215 -10.14 -17.53 -34.45
N GLY A 216 -10.51 -18.25 -33.39
CA GLY A 216 -10.54 -19.73 -33.36
C GLY A 216 -11.87 -20.39 -33.73
N ALA A 217 -12.92 -19.62 -34.06
CA ALA A 217 -14.27 -20.16 -34.29
C ALA A 217 -14.58 -20.53 -35.75
N ASP A 218 -13.68 -20.25 -36.71
CA ASP A 218 -13.90 -20.55 -38.13
C ASP A 218 -13.11 -21.81 -38.54
N GLY A 219 -13.54 -22.96 -38.00
CA GLY A 219 -13.05 -24.26 -38.44
C GLY A 219 -13.69 -24.63 -39.79
N PRO A 220 -12.94 -25.18 -40.75
CA PRO A 220 -13.47 -25.48 -42.08
C PRO A 220 -14.64 -26.47 -41.96
N SER A 221 -15.82 -26.01 -42.37
CA SER A 221 -17.00 -26.86 -42.55
C SER A 221 -16.65 -27.95 -43.57
N ARG A 222 -16.60 -29.19 -43.10
CA ARG A 222 -16.45 -30.39 -43.96
C ARG A 222 -17.82 -30.86 -44.43
#